data_AF-A0A0M3JD36-F1
#
_entry.id   AF-A0A0M3JD36-F1
#
_cell.length_a   1.000
_cell.length_b   1.000
_cell.length_c   1.000
_cell.angle_alpha   90.00
_cell.angle_beta   90.00
_cell.angle_gamma   90.00
#
_symmetry.space_group_name_H-M   'P 1'
#
loop_
_entity.id
_entity.type
_entity.pdbx_description
1 polymer ?
#
loop_
_entity_poly.entity_id
_entity_poly.type
_entity_poly.pdbx_seq_one_letter_code
_entity_poly.pdbx_strand_id
1 'polypeptide(L)'
;MLGLCSHEPHFSLLREEVKFGRPPKYKQKGAAAQKTGGVEHITFHLLHLSLLREYLSWEFRSIEDKLSFAYNVESIIDDWVLMGFLIGNDFIPHLPHVHIHEDALPVLYKTYMEVLPQLDGELIGLV
;
A
#
# COMPACT_ATOMS: atom_id res chain seq x y z
N MET A 1 3.66 2.38 -2.75
CA MET A 1 4.25 3.70 -2.45
C MET A 1 5.01 4.21 -3.66
N LEU A 2 6.27 3.84 -3.89
CA LEU A 2 7.07 4.42 -4.99
C LEU A 2 6.42 4.32 -6.39
N GLY A 3 5.83 3.18 -6.75
CA GLY A 3 5.13 3.04 -8.04
C GLY A 3 3.81 3.80 -8.14
N LEU A 4 3.24 4.29 -7.03
CA LEU A 4 2.07 5.16 -7.05
C LEU A 4 2.48 6.62 -7.29
N CYS A 5 3.59 7.06 -6.67
CA CYS A 5 4.16 8.40 -6.87
C CYS A 5 4.64 8.69 -8.29
N SER A 6 4.76 7.66 -9.15
CA SER A 6 5.08 7.90 -10.56
C SER A 6 3.84 8.32 -11.36
N HIS A 7 2.63 8.22 -10.79
CA HIS A 7 1.34 8.50 -11.43
C HIS A 7 1.10 7.78 -12.77
N GLU A 8 1.86 6.71 -13.04
CA GLU A 8 1.77 5.94 -14.29
C GLU A 8 0.46 5.12 -14.33
N PRO A 9 -0.41 5.33 -15.33
CA PRO A 9 -1.73 4.70 -15.39
C PRO A 9 -1.66 3.17 -15.54
N HIS A 10 -0.57 2.66 -16.12
CA HIS A 10 -0.37 1.25 -16.42
C HIS A 10 0.86 0.69 -15.70
N PHE A 11 0.79 0.62 -14.36
CA PHE A 11 1.88 0.12 -13.54
C PHE A 11 1.50 -1.19 -12.84
N SER A 12 2.40 -2.18 -12.85
CA SER A 12 2.23 -3.43 -12.10
C SER A 12 3.53 -3.86 -11.43
N LEU A 13 3.44 -4.43 -10.23
CA LEU A 13 4.56 -4.96 -9.47
C LEU A 13 4.54 -6.49 -9.51
N LEU A 14 5.58 -7.08 -10.07
CA LEU A 14 5.81 -8.51 -9.98
C LEU A 14 6.58 -8.81 -8.69
N ARG A 15 6.06 -9.72 -7.87
CA ARG A 15 6.73 -10.16 -6.64
C ARG A 15 6.62 -11.66 -6.47
N GLU A 16 7.58 -12.26 -5.80
CA GLU A 16 7.48 -13.65 -5.38
C GLU A 16 6.40 -13.82 -4.30
N GLU A 17 5.75 -14.98 -4.28
CA GLU A 17 4.89 -15.40 -3.19
C GLU A 17 5.71 -15.57 -1.90
N VAL A 18 5.26 -14.92 -0.83
CA VAL A 18 5.82 -15.11 0.50
C VAL A 18 5.00 -16.17 1.21
N LYS A 19 5.59 -17.35 1.45
CA LYS A 19 4.94 -18.45 2.18
C LYS A 19 5.18 -18.30 3.68
N PHE A 20 4.14 -17.91 4.41
CA PHE A 20 4.19 -17.78 5.88
C PHE A 20 3.90 -19.15 6.53
N GLY A 21 4.87 -19.72 7.26
CA GLY A 21 4.72 -20.97 8.00
C GLY A 21 6.00 -21.80 8.14
N ARG A 22 6.10 -22.65 9.17
CA ARG A 22 7.18 -23.65 9.27
C ARG A 22 6.94 -24.76 8.23
N PRO A 23 7.95 -25.19 7.45
CA PRO A 23 7.78 -26.33 6.57
C PRO A 23 7.38 -27.56 7.40
N PRO A 24 6.45 -28.40 6.90
CA PRO A 24 5.98 -29.56 7.66
C PRO A 24 7.15 -30.51 7.96
N LYS A 25 7.35 -30.83 9.25
CA LYS A 25 8.38 -31.77 9.74
C LYS A 25 8.07 -33.24 9.43
N TYR A 26 7.52 -33.54 8.26
CA TYR A 26 7.22 -34.91 7.88
C TYR A 26 7.43 -35.16 6.39
N LYS A 27 8.70 -35.39 6.00
CA LYS A 27 9.00 -36.37 4.96
C LYS A 27 10.11 -37.29 5.46
N GLN A 28 9.70 -38.52 5.71
CA GLN A 28 10.53 -39.66 6.06
C GLN A 28 11.61 -39.92 4.99
N LYS A 29 12.69 -40.52 5.47
CA LYS A 29 13.79 -41.16 4.76
C LYS A 29 13.35 -41.81 3.44
N GLY A 30 14.12 -41.58 2.36
CA GLY A 30 14.20 -42.52 1.24
C GLY A 30 13.72 -42.04 -0.14
N ALA A 31 13.98 -40.80 -0.53
CA ALA A 31 14.04 -40.44 -1.95
C ALA A 31 15.12 -39.38 -2.13
N ALA A 32 15.93 -39.53 -3.18
CA ALA A 32 17.09 -38.72 -3.51
C ALA A 32 16.83 -37.22 -3.25
N ALA A 33 17.85 -36.53 -2.71
CA ALA A 33 17.90 -35.09 -2.62
C ALA A 33 17.53 -34.50 -3.99
N GLN A 34 16.26 -34.14 -4.16
CA GLN A 34 15.75 -33.55 -5.38
C GLN A 34 16.39 -32.18 -5.43
N LYS A 35 17.39 -32.08 -6.31
CA LYS A 35 18.11 -30.87 -6.64
C LYS A 35 17.10 -29.73 -6.77
N THR A 36 17.25 -28.78 -5.85
CA THR A 36 17.27 -27.33 -6.06
C THR A 36 16.09 -26.72 -6.84
N GLY A 37 15.40 -25.80 -6.17
CA GLY A 37 14.34 -24.97 -6.74
C GLY A 37 14.74 -24.34 -8.08
N GLY A 38 14.17 -24.87 -9.16
CA GLY A 38 14.17 -24.21 -10.45
C GLY A 38 13.18 -23.03 -10.45
N VAL A 39 13.45 -22.05 -11.30
CA VAL A 39 12.61 -20.84 -11.48
C VAL A 39 11.15 -21.21 -11.73
N GLU A 40 10.88 -22.35 -12.37
CA GLU A 40 9.52 -22.82 -12.68
C GLU A 40 8.67 -23.19 -11.45
N HIS A 41 9.28 -23.39 -10.28
CA HIS A 41 8.56 -23.65 -9.03
C HIS A 41 8.33 -22.38 -8.20
N ILE A 42 8.77 -21.22 -8.68
CA ILE A 42 8.54 -19.94 -8.01
C ILE A 42 7.17 -19.41 -8.45
N THR A 43 6.29 -19.23 -7.49
CA THR A 43 5.00 -18.58 -7.72
C THR A 43 5.20 -17.07 -7.63
N PHE A 44 4.76 -16.35 -8.65
CA PHE A 44 4.77 -14.90 -8.67
C PHE A 44 3.35 -14.34 -8.53
N HIS A 45 3.22 -13.23 -7.81
CA HIS A 45 2.04 -12.41 -7.76
C HIS A 45 2.27 -11.13 -8.55
N LEU A 46 1.26 -10.74 -9.32
CA LEU A 46 1.22 -9.47 -10.01
C LEU A 46 0.25 -8.53 -9.29
N LEU A 47 0.78 -7.45 -8.73
CA LEU A 47 -0.01 -6.40 -8.09
C LEU A 47 -0.23 -5.26 -9.09
N HIS A 48 -1.46 -5.11 -9.56
CA HIS A 48 -1.84 -4.03 -10.46
C HIS A 48 -2.07 -2.74 -9.68
N LEU A 49 -1.20 -1.75 -9.87
CA LEU A 49 -1.37 -0.45 -9.23
C LEU A 49 -2.51 0.35 -9.86
N SER A 50 -2.87 0.08 -11.12
CA SER A 50 -4.05 0.65 -11.76
C SER A 50 -5.33 0.37 -10.96
N LEU A 51 -5.53 -0.90 -10.58
CA LEU A 51 -6.67 -1.31 -9.74
C LEU A 51 -6.60 -0.68 -8.35
N LEU A 52 -5.41 -0.63 -7.73
CA LEU A 52 -5.24 -0.01 -6.43
C LEU A 52 -5.62 1.49 -6.46
N ARG A 53 -5.22 2.22 -7.51
CA ARG A 53 -5.60 3.63 -7.70
C ARG A 53 -7.11 3.81 -7.82
N GLU A 54 -7.78 2.91 -8.54
CA GLU A 54 -9.24 2.90 -8.57
C GLU A 54 -9.80 2.71 -7.15
N TYR A 55 -9.38 1.67 -6.42
CA TYR A 55 -9.85 1.45 -5.05
C TYR A 55 -9.65 2.67 -4.13
N LEU A 56 -8.50 3.34 -4.21
CA LEU A 56 -8.25 4.57 -3.46
C LEU A 56 -9.20 5.70 -3.88
N SER A 57 -9.45 5.85 -5.17
CA SER A 57 -10.45 6.80 -5.68
C SER A 57 -11.83 6.53 -5.10
N TRP A 58 -12.26 5.27 -5.07
CA TRP A 58 -13.55 4.87 -4.48
C TRP A 58 -13.61 5.14 -2.97
N GLU A 59 -12.53 4.85 -2.24
CA GLU A 59 -12.43 5.04 -0.79
C GLU A 59 -12.61 6.52 -0.40
N PHE A 60 -11.91 7.42 -1.10
CA PHE A 60 -11.89 8.85 -0.77
C PHE A 60 -12.90 9.69 -1.53
N ARG A 61 -13.70 9.11 -2.44
CA ARG A 61 -14.70 9.87 -3.20
C ARG A 61 -15.72 10.61 -2.31
N SER A 62 -16.00 10.07 -1.13
CA SER A 62 -17.00 10.65 -0.21
C SER A 62 -16.66 12.04 0.34
N ILE A 63 -15.42 12.50 0.17
CA ILE A 63 -15.00 13.86 0.57
C ILE A 63 -15.11 14.88 -0.56
N GLU A 64 -15.31 14.46 -1.82
CA GLU A 64 -15.39 15.34 -3.00
C GLU A 64 -16.38 16.50 -2.78
N ASP A 65 -17.58 16.22 -2.27
CA ASP A 65 -18.63 17.22 -2.02
C ASP A 65 -18.35 18.15 -0.82
N LYS A 66 -17.31 17.85 -0.02
CA LYS A 66 -16.97 18.58 1.21
C LYS A 66 -15.79 19.53 1.01
N LEU A 67 -15.02 19.37 -0.06
CA LEU A 67 -13.83 20.18 -0.32
C LEU A 67 -14.20 21.59 -0.77
N SER A 68 -13.46 22.57 -0.29
CA SER A 68 -13.50 23.96 -0.76
C SER A 68 -12.73 24.19 -2.06
N PHE A 69 -11.99 23.17 -2.52
CA PHE A 69 -11.13 23.17 -3.70
C PHE A 69 -11.46 21.98 -4.62
N ALA A 70 -10.87 21.96 -5.82
CA ALA A 70 -11.12 20.90 -6.80
C ALA A 70 -10.57 19.56 -6.34
N TYR A 71 -11.41 18.53 -6.34
CA TYR A 71 -10.98 17.16 -6.03
C TYR A 71 -10.05 16.63 -7.14
N ASN A 72 -8.86 16.18 -6.75
CA ASN A 72 -7.90 15.54 -7.63
C ASN A 72 -7.41 14.21 -7.03
N VAL A 73 -7.71 13.09 -7.69
CA VAL A 73 -7.32 11.76 -7.22
C VAL A 73 -5.79 11.60 -7.13
N GLU A 74 -5.03 12.26 -8.00
CA GLU A 74 -3.57 12.17 -7.97
C GLU A 74 -3.00 12.75 -6.67
N SER A 75 -3.54 13.88 -6.24
CA SER A 75 -3.16 14.50 -4.97
C SER A 75 -3.60 13.68 -3.76
N ILE A 76 -4.79 13.05 -3.82
CA ILE A 76 -5.22 12.10 -2.78
C ILE A 76 -4.24 10.90 -2.70
N ILE A 77 -3.74 10.41 -3.84
CA ILE A 77 -2.75 9.33 -3.88
C ILE A 77 -1.43 9.79 -3.23
N ASP A 78 -0.99 11.04 -3.47
CA ASP A 78 0.21 11.58 -2.84
C ASP A 78 0.07 11.72 -1.33
N ASP A 79 -1.05 12.26 -0.86
CA ASP A 79 -1.39 12.34 0.56
C ASP A 79 -1.50 10.93 1.18
N TRP A 80 -2.00 9.95 0.43
CA TRP A 80 -2.05 8.56 0.87
C TRP A 80 -0.66 7.94 1.04
N VAL A 81 0.26 8.25 0.13
CA VAL A 81 1.67 7.86 0.26
C VAL A 81 2.30 8.52 1.49
N LEU A 82 2.01 9.80 1.75
CA LEU A 82 2.45 10.50 2.95
C LEU A 82 1.96 9.81 4.23
N MET A 83 0.67 9.50 4.31
CA MET A 83 0.12 8.72 5.43
C MET A 83 0.83 7.38 5.58
N GLY A 84 1.16 6.72 4.48
CA GLY A 84 1.97 5.51 4.46
C GLY A 84 3.35 5.68 5.13
N PHE A 85 4.03 6.79 4.87
CA PHE A 85 5.31 7.09 5.53
C PHE A 85 5.17 7.32 7.03
N LEU A 86 4.04 7.87 7.51
CA LEU A 86 3.79 8.07 8.94
C LEU A 86 3.60 6.75 9.69
N ILE A 87 2.98 5.75 9.05
CA ILE A 87 2.79 4.41 9.63
C ILE A 87 4.14 3.71 9.84
N GLY A 88 5.07 3.89 8.89
CA GLY A 88 6.41 3.35 9.01
C GLY A 88 7.22 3.53 7.74
N ASN A 89 8.48 3.89 7.91
CA ASN A 89 9.47 3.95 6.85
C ASN A 89 10.88 3.76 7.45
N ASP A 90 11.86 3.48 6.59
CA ASP A 90 13.22 3.17 7.04
C ASP A 90 14.02 4.41 7.49
N PHE A 91 13.50 5.62 7.24
CA PHE A 91 14.21 6.88 7.47
C PHE A 91 13.84 7.57 8.79
N ILE A 92 12.62 7.32 9.30
CA ILE A 92 12.06 8.02 10.46
C ILE A 92 11.72 7.00 11.56
N PRO A 93 11.98 7.31 12.85
CA PRO A 93 11.49 6.49 13.96
C PRO A 93 9.97 6.27 13.86
N HIS A 94 9.52 5.06 14.20
CA HIS A 94 8.10 4.75 14.15
C HIS A 94 7.34 5.59 15.18
N LEU A 95 6.18 6.12 14.78
CA LEU A 95 5.30 6.83 15.69
C LEU A 95 4.68 5.85 16.71
N PRO A 96 4.68 6.20 18.00
CA PRO A 96 3.99 5.41 19.01
C PRO A 96 2.49 5.28 18.64
N HIS A 97 1.94 4.08 18.75
CA HIS A 97 0.50 3.80 18.53
C HIS A 97 -0.01 3.95 17.08
N VAL A 98 0.90 4.01 16.09
CA VAL A 98 0.54 4.05 14.66
C VAL A 98 1.15 2.84 13.96
N HIS A 99 0.72 1.64 14.36
CA HIS A 99 1.15 0.38 13.75
C HIS A 99 0.00 -0.29 13.00
N ILE A 100 0.30 -0.95 11.87
CA ILE A 100 -0.72 -1.64 11.05
C ILE A 100 -1.45 -2.72 11.86
N HIS A 101 -0.76 -3.36 12.80
CA HIS A 101 -1.35 -4.36 13.70
C HIS A 101 -2.34 -3.78 14.73
N GLU A 102 -2.43 -2.45 14.84
CA GLU A 102 -3.31 -1.72 15.75
C GLU A 102 -4.41 -0.95 15.00
N ASP A 103 -4.79 -1.40 13.79
CA ASP A 103 -5.81 -0.76 12.95
C ASP A 103 -5.51 0.72 12.60
N ALA A 104 -4.23 1.08 12.50
CA ALA A 104 -3.80 2.45 12.20
C ALA A 104 -4.31 2.97 10.83
N LEU A 105 -4.48 2.08 9.84
CA LEU A 105 -4.91 2.47 8.48
C LEU A 105 -6.34 3.04 8.45
N PRO A 106 -7.38 2.33 8.95
CA PRO A 106 -8.72 2.89 9.06
C PRO A 106 -8.79 4.20 9.85
N VAL A 107 -8.03 4.31 10.95
CA VAL A 107 -7.96 5.53 11.75
C VAL A 107 -7.41 6.68 10.92
N LEU A 108 -6.29 6.47 10.23
CA LEU A 108 -5.68 7.48 9.37
C LEU A 108 -6.62 7.93 8.25
N TYR A 109 -7.31 7.00 7.59
CA TYR A 109 -8.23 7.37 6.50
C TYR A 109 -9.40 8.21 7.03
N LYS A 110 -9.97 7.80 8.17
CA LYS A 110 -11.05 8.55 8.82
C LYS A 110 -10.57 9.95 9.21
N THR A 111 -9.43 10.06 9.86
CA THR A 111 -8.85 11.36 10.26
C THR A 111 -8.55 12.22 9.03
N TYR A 112 -7.98 11.66 7.97
CA TYR A 112 -7.73 12.36 6.72
C TYR A 112 -9.02 12.92 6.11
N MET A 113 -10.07 12.09 6.02
CA MET A 113 -11.36 12.51 5.48
C MET A 113 -12.08 13.56 6.34
N GLU A 114 -11.81 13.61 7.64
CA GLU A 114 -12.33 14.63 8.55
C GLU A 114 -11.55 15.95 8.47
N VAL A 115 -10.23 15.87 8.28
CA VAL A 115 -9.33 17.04 8.33
C VAL A 115 -9.18 17.72 6.97
N LEU A 116 -9.06 16.98 5.86
CA LEU A 116 -8.82 17.55 4.53
C LEU A 116 -9.83 18.65 4.14
N PRO A 117 -11.15 18.48 4.37
CA PRO A 117 -12.14 19.53 4.08
C PRO A 117 -11.97 20.83 4.89
N GLN A 118 -11.22 20.80 5.98
CA GLN A 118 -10.95 21.97 6.83
C GLN A 118 -9.72 22.76 6.36
N LEU A 119 -9.00 22.24 5.37
CA LEU A 119 -7.81 22.86 4.80
C LEU A 119 -8.18 23.64 3.54
N ASP A 120 -7.33 24.62 3.20
CA ASP A 120 -7.49 25.45 2.00
C ASP A 120 -6.88 24.80 0.75
N GLY A 121 -6.42 23.55 0.86
CA GLY A 121 -5.78 22.80 -0.21
C GLY A 121 -5.31 21.41 0.23
N GLU A 122 -4.63 20.73 -0.68
CA GLU A 122 -4.06 19.38 -0.51
C GLU A 122 -2.89 19.40 0.50
N LEU A 123 -2.60 18.28 1.19
CA LEU A 123 -1.51 18.26 2.18
C LEU A 123 -0.14 18.35 1.50
N ILE A 124 0.04 17.64 0.39
CA ILE A 124 1.19 17.78 -0.48
C ILE A 124 0.79 18.59 -1.71
N GLY A 125 1.05 19.90 -1.65
CA GLY A 125 1.07 20.73 -2.85
C GLY A 125 2.37 20.48 -3.63
N LEU A 126 2.41 19.46 -4.48
CA LEU A 126 3.47 19.36 -5.48
C LEU A 126 3.26 20.48 -6.51
N VAL A 127 4.21 21.42 -6.55
CA VAL A 127 4.28 22.57 -7.46
C VAL A 127 4.65 22.12 -8.87
#